data_AF-A0A419GSV5-F1
#
_entry.id   AF-A0A419GSV5-F1
#
_cell.length_a   1.000
_cell.length_b   1.000
_cell.length_c   1.000
_cell.angle_alpha   90.00
_cell.angle_beta   90.00
_cell.angle_gamma   90.00
#
_symmetry.space_group_name_H-M   'P 1'
#
loop_
_entity.id
_entity.type
_entity.pdbx_description
1 polymer ?
#
loop_
_entity_poly.entity_id
_entity_poly.type
_entity_poly.pdbx_seq_one_letter_code
_entity_poly.pdbx_strand_id
1 'polypeptide(L)'
;MKTANRVRPEKRPALSPSRCRPATSRVSNRGLSSSTANVSPSFPSGNSGRKNLTRGGAARCSSGYTPTRVAATTSPGTRTPASGPWSLSPAAVAEQGPQPELRRNPITGEWVIIAAGRGRRPHAPDRMPQKDQPDHECPFCPGREDQTPPEVCAFRDSDESDCPGWSARTIPNRFPILVSDAPGAGAGAAYSPDRQPALGASEVIIDTPVHDKPPWEVGLDQTVEMLKMYQERIVALREEKRTTYVHIIRNHLAGAASSLEHPHSQLFGLPFIPPTVDAELDGFARASLGLPGCVMCDMVEREEEATERVVAANDGFIAFCPFASRLPYETWIVPRRHQVRFEDCAELESFAGIIIQVMRGLKDGLDNPPFNYWIHTYPLRGETRPYHWHLEILPRLTVPGGLELGADVWVNIVAPEEAAARLGA
;
A
#
# COMPACT_ATOMS: atom_id res chain seq x y z
N MET A 1 -3.01 65.11 19.53
CA MET A 1 -2.52 64.43 20.75
C MET A 1 -3.59 63.48 21.24
N LYS A 2 -3.45 62.17 20.94
CA LYS A 2 -4.03 61.03 21.66
C LYS A 2 -3.45 59.76 21.01
N THR A 3 -2.59 59.10 21.76
CA THR A 3 -1.81 57.91 21.39
C THR A 3 -2.71 56.67 21.35
N ALA A 4 -2.59 55.89 20.28
CA ALA A 4 -3.28 54.61 20.11
C ALA A 4 -2.51 53.51 20.84
N ASN A 5 -3.19 52.79 21.74
CA ASN A 5 -2.64 51.68 22.48
C ASN A 5 -2.85 50.39 21.66
N ARG A 6 -1.78 49.78 21.15
CA ARG A 6 -1.82 48.57 20.33
C ARG A 6 -1.51 47.36 21.23
N VAL A 7 -2.55 46.63 21.61
CA VAL A 7 -2.45 45.38 22.36
C VAL A 7 -1.88 44.30 21.42
N ARG A 8 -0.77 43.66 21.82
CA ARG A 8 -0.20 42.48 21.15
C ARG A 8 -1.04 41.24 21.51
N PRO A 9 -1.29 40.30 20.58
CA PRO A 9 -1.91 39.03 20.94
C PRO A 9 -0.87 38.14 21.64
N GLU A 10 -1.24 37.60 22.79
CA GLU A 10 -0.48 36.57 23.51
C GLU A 10 -0.43 35.27 22.68
N LYS A 11 0.78 34.74 22.49
CA LYS A 11 1.00 33.41 21.92
C LYS A 11 0.50 32.37 22.93
N ARG A 12 -0.49 31.55 22.53
CA ARG A 12 -0.82 30.30 23.24
C ARG A 12 0.41 29.38 23.21
N PRO A 13 0.77 28.73 24.32
CA PRO A 13 1.84 27.73 24.32
C PRO A 13 1.40 26.49 23.55
N ALA A 14 2.32 25.93 22.75
CA ALA A 14 2.12 24.67 22.05
C ALA A 14 1.95 23.53 23.07
N LEU A 15 0.84 22.80 22.96
CA LEU A 15 0.55 21.63 23.76
C LEU A 15 1.45 20.47 23.31
N SER A 16 2.05 19.80 24.29
CA SER A 16 2.79 18.55 24.11
C SER A 16 1.77 17.42 23.93
N PRO A 17 1.76 16.67 22.81
CA PRO A 17 0.93 15.47 22.72
C PRO A 17 1.38 14.47 23.79
N SER A 18 0.42 13.95 24.55
CA SER A 18 0.61 12.84 25.48
C SER A 18 1.06 11.61 24.67
N ARG A 19 2.38 11.37 24.64
CA ARG A 19 2.96 10.22 23.94
C ARG A 19 2.31 8.92 24.39
N CYS A 20 1.85 8.08 23.45
CA CYS A 20 1.44 6.70 23.74
C CYS A 20 2.55 6.01 24.57
N ARG A 21 2.27 5.67 25.83
CA ARG A 21 3.19 4.88 26.65
C ARG A 21 3.01 3.41 26.28
N PRO A 22 4.09 2.62 26.10
CA PRO A 22 3.96 1.19 25.88
C PRO A 22 3.24 0.55 27.07
N ALA A 23 2.20 -0.23 26.80
CA ALA A 23 1.50 -1.01 27.80
C ALA A 23 2.48 -2.01 28.42
N THR A 24 2.92 -1.75 29.66
CA THR A 24 3.74 -2.71 30.42
C THR A 24 2.79 -3.68 31.13
N SER A 25 2.70 -4.91 30.65
CA SER A 25 2.05 -5.99 31.39
C SER A 25 2.89 -6.33 32.62
N ARG A 26 2.52 -5.79 33.79
CA ARG A 26 3.10 -6.23 35.07
C ARG A 26 2.50 -7.57 35.46
N VAL A 27 3.16 -8.66 35.08
CA VAL A 27 2.96 -9.96 35.73
C VAL A 27 3.91 -10.03 36.93
N SER A 28 3.36 -9.95 38.13
CA SER A 28 4.12 -10.24 39.35
C SER A 28 4.35 -11.74 39.47
N ASN A 29 5.60 -12.19 39.49
CA ASN A 29 5.91 -13.55 39.96
C ASN A 29 6.91 -13.48 41.10
N ARG A 30 6.44 -13.91 42.29
CA ARG A 30 7.27 -14.14 43.48
C ARG A 30 8.10 -15.40 43.26
N GLY A 31 9.40 -15.23 43.50
CA GLY A 31 10.45 -16.18 43.86
C GLY A 31 10.27 -17.68 43.62
N LEU A 32 11.29 -18.28 43.00
CA LEU A 32 11.99 -19.44 43.54
C LEU A 32 13.42 -19.47 42.96
N SER A 33 14.38 -19.55 43.87
CA SER A 33 15.82 -19.65 43.61
C SER A 33 16.23 -21.09 43.33
N SER A 34 17.09 -21.32 42.33
CA SER A 34 18.11 -22.38 42.40
C SER A 34 19.21 -22.15 41.36
N SER A 35 20.43 -22.12 41.86
CA SER A 35 21.71 -22.16 41.14
C SER A 35 21.88 -23.44 40.30
N THR A 36 22.53 -23.36 39.14
CA THR A 36 23.89 -23.92 38.89
C THR A 36 24.34 -23.81 37.43
N ALA A 37 25.66 -23.60 37.29
CA ALA A 37 26.58 -24.06 36.24
C ALA A 37 26.64 -23.37 34.86
N ASN A 38 27.76 -22.64 34.68
CA ASN A 38 28.42 -22.31 33.43
C ASN A 38 28.72 -23.55 32.58
N VAL A 39 28.41 -23.52 31.29
CA VAL A 39 29.17 -24.22 30.23
C VAL A 39 29.08 -23.43 28.92
N SER A 40 30.21 -22.94 28.43
CA SER A 40 30.40 -22.45 27.07
C SER A 40 30.82 -23.62 26.16
N PRO A 41 30.39 -23.68 24.89
CA PRO A 41 31.12 -24.44 23.88
C PRO A 41 31.65 -23.54 22.76
N SER A 42 32.96 -23.66 22.57
CA SER A 42 33.77 -23.14 21.48
C SER A 42 33.49 -23.92 20.18
N PHE A 43 33.35 -23.24 19.05
CA PHE A 43 33.33 -23.84 17.72
C PHE A 43 34.73 -23.83 17.09
N PRO A 44 35.23 -24.93 16.50
CA PRO A 44 36.37 -24.89 15.60
C PRO A 44 35.93 -24.75 14.13
N SER A 45 36.69 -23.91 13.44
CA SER A 45 36.65 -23.61 12.00
C SER A 45 37.00 -24.82 11.12
N GLY A 46 36.17 -25.10 10.11
CA GLY A 46 36.43 -26.06 9.04
C GLY A 46 36.83 -25.37 7.74
N ASN A 47 38.09 -25.55 7.35
CA ASN A 47 38.74 -25.02 6.16
C ASN A 47 38.69 -26.07 5.04
N SER A 48 38.00 -25.81 3.92
CA SER A 48 37.99 -26.73 2.76
C SER A 48 39.07 -26.33 1.75
N GLY A 49 40.13 -27.13 1.71
CA GLY A 49 41.27 -26.97 0.82
C GLY A 49 40.98 -27.27 -0.66
N ARG A 50 41.52 -26.41 -1.52
CA ARG A 50 41.70 -26.63 -2.97
C ARG A 50 42.71 -27.75 -3.22
N LYS A 51 42.41 -28.66 -4.15
CA LYS A 51 43.43 -29.37 -4.95
C LYS A 51 43.00 -29.46 -6.41
N ASN A 52 43.92 -28.99 -7.26
CA ASN A 52 43.93 -29.07 -8.72
C ASN A 52 44.06 -30.51 -9.21
N LEU A 53 43.53 -30.79 -10.40
CA LEU A 53 44.13 -31.71 -11.37
C LEU A 53 43.77 -31.28 -12.80
N THR A 54 44.78 -31.30 -13.66
CA THR A 54 44.87 -30.72 -14.99
C THR A 54 44.65 -31.72 -16.12
N ARG A 55 44.18 -31.17 -17.27
CA ARG A 55 44.46 -31.51 -18.69
C ARG A 55 43.97 -32.83 -19.30
N GLY A 56 43.26 -32.67 -20.43
CA GLY A 56 43.26 -33.65 -21.53
C GLY A 56 42.22 -33.38 -22.63
N GLY A 57 42.69 -33.03 -23.83
CA GLY A 57 42.11 -33.52 -25.10
C GLY A 57 41.04 -32.69 -25.80
N ALA A 58 41.46 -31.93 -26.82
CA ALA A 58 40.59 -31.41 -27.87
C ALA A 58 40.31 -32.49 -28.93
N ALA A 59 39.07 -32.57 -29.43
CA ALA A 59 38.74 -33.29 -30.65
C ALA A 59 37.69 -32.49 -31.45
N ARG A 60 38.11 -32.01 -32.62
CA ARG A 60 37.23 -31.49 -33.69
C ARG A 60 36.64 -32.68 -34.44
N CYS A 61 35.35 -32.61 -34.79
CA CYS A 61 34.76 -33.44 -35.82
C CYS A 61 34.14 -32.55 -36.90
N SER A 62 34.59 -32.79 -38.13
CA SER A 62 34.17 -32.17 -39.37
C SER A 62 33.37 -33.19 -40.19
N SER A 63 32.16 -32.80 -40.61
CA SER A 63 31.45 -33.33 -41.78
C SER A 63 30.41 -32.25 -42.13
N GLY A 64 30.34 -31.66 -43.32
CA GLY A 64 30.43 -32.28 -44.63
C GLY A 64 29.03 -32.28 -45.23
N TYR A 65 28.51 -31.11 -45.63
CA TYR A 65 27.29 -31.03 -46.44
C TYR A 65 27.39 -29.90 -47.47
N THR A 66 27.37 -30.30 -48.73
CA THR A 66 27.38 -29.47 -49.95
C THR A 66 25.98 -28.89 -50.21
N PRO A 67 25.84 -27.62 -50.61
CA PRO A 67 24.56 -27.10 -51.06
C PRO A 67 24.36 -27.39 -52.55
N THR A 68 23.38 -28.23 -52.86
CA THR A 68 22.91 -28.43 -54.24
C THR A 68 22.19 -27.17 -54.71
N ARG A 69 22.70 -26.51 -55.75
CA ARG A 69 21.99 -25.48 -56.52
C ARG A 69 20.78 -26.13 -57.20
N VAL A 70 19.57 -25.68 -56.87
CA VAL A 70 18.38 -25.90 -57.69
C VAL A 70 18.02 -24.58 -58.36
N ALA A 71 17.86 -24.65 -59.67
CA ALA A 71 17.62 -23.53 -60.57
C ALA A 71 16.28 -22.84 -60.29
N ALA A 72 16.28 -21.51 -60.49
CA ALA A 72 15.08 -20.71 -60.55
C ALA A 72 14.20 -21.12 -61.74
N THR A 73 12.91 -21.32 -61.50
CA THR A 73 11.89 -21.15 -62.54
C THR A 73 10.51 -20.93 -61.92
N THR A 74 9.80 -19.97 -62.54
CA THR A 74 8.36 -19.66 -62.45
C THR A 74 7.83 -18.96 -61.20
N SER A 75 7.50 -17.68 -61.37
CA SER A 75 6.60 -16.91 -60.52
C SER A 75 5.21 -17.52 -60.46
N PRO A 76 4.57 -17.54 -59.28
CA PRO A 76 3.13 -17.37 -59.18
C PRO A 76 2.80 -16.06 -58.44
N GLY A 77 1.75 -15.40 -58.92
CA GLY A 77 1.39 -14.04 -58.56
C GLY A 77 1.26 -13.75 -57.06
N THR A 78 1.38 -12.46 -56.76
CA THR A 78 1.06 -11.81 -55.48
C THR A 78 -0.33 -12.22 -55.00
N ARG A 79 -0.41 -13.32 -54.24
CA ARG A 79 -1.50 -13.54 -53.31
C ARG A 79 -1.24 -12.64 -52.11
N THR A 80 -2.07 -11.62 -51.95
CA THR A 80 -2.33 -11.01 -50.65
C THR A 80 -2.50 -12.15 -49.64
N PRO A 81 -1.84 -12.10 -48.45
CA PRO A 81 -2.03 -13.14 -47.46
C PRO A 81 -3.52 -13.17 -47.12
N ALA A 82 -4.17 -14.28 -47.45
CA ALA A 82 -5.56 -14.51 -47.10
C ALA A 82 -5.67 -14.34 -45.58
N SER A 83 -6.46 -13.36 -45.18
CA SER A 83 -6.81 -13.11 -43.80
C SER A 83 -7.36 -14.41 -43.22
N GLY A 84 -6.62 -15.03 -42.29
CA GLY A 84 -6.98 -16.33 -41.75
C GLY A 84 -8.41 -16.34 -41.17
N PRO A 85 -9.02 -17.50 -40.93
CA PRO A 85 -10.41 -17.62 -40.46
C PRO A 85 -10.71 -16.94 -39.10
N TRP A 86 -9.71 -16.31 -38.48
CA TRP A 86 -9.76 -15.59 -37.21
C TRP A 86 -9.56 -14.07 -37.35
N SER A 87 -9.46 -13.56 -38.58
CA SER A 87 -9.30 -12.13 -38.83
C SER A 87 -10.65 -11.43 -38.72
N LEU A 88 -10.83 -10.64 -37.66
CA LEU A 88 -11.95 -9.74 -37.56
C LEU A 88 -11.89 -8.73 -38.72
N SER A 89 -13.02 -8.48 -39.37
CA SER A 89 -13.10 -7.46 -40.41
C SER A 89 -12.73 -6.09 -39.83
N PRO A 90 -12.04 -5.21 -40.57
CA PRO A 90 -11.65 -3.87 -40.10
C PRO A 90 -12.84 -3.05 -39.55
N ALA A 91 -14.05 -3.25 -40.10
CA ALA A 91 -15.28 -2.63 -39.61
C ALA A 91 -15.68 -3.08 -38.19
N ALA A 92 -15.44 -4.35 -37.83
CA ALA A 92 -15.72 -4.87 -36.48
C ALA A 92 -14.71 -4.40 -35.43
N VAL A 93 -13.53 -3.94 -35.86
CA VAL A 93 -12.50 -3.34 -35.00
C VAL A 93 -12.79 -1.86 -34.74
N ALA A 94 -13.36 -1.14 -35.72
CA ALA A 94 -13.70 0.28 -35.62
C ALA A 94 -14.85 0.59 -34.62
N GLU A 95 -15.71 -0.37 -34.32
CA GLU A 95 -16.78 -0.20 -33.31
C GLU A 95 -16.31 -0.35 -31.85
N GLN A 96 -15.07 -0.79 -31.61
CA GLN A 96 -14.59 -1.24 -30.28
C GLN A 96 -13.93 -0.15 -29.41
N GLY A 97 -13.98 1.13 -29.81
CA GLY A 97 -13.30 2.21 -29.07
C GLY A 97 -11.77 2.23 -29.29
N PRO A 98 -11.00 2.90 -28.40
CA PRO A 98 -9.54 2.93 -28.50
C PRO A 98 -8.94 1.52 -28.51
N GLN A 99 -7.89 1.31 -29.31
CA GLN A 99 -7.19 0.03 -29.32
C GLN A 99 -6.56 -0.26 -27.95
N PRO A 100 -6.62 -1.50 -27.45
CA PRO A 100 -5.93 -1.86 -26.22
C PRO A 100 -4.43 -1.67 -26.36
N GLU A 101 -3.79 -1.23 -25.29
CA GLU A 101 -2.35 -1.01 -25.22
C GLU A 101 -1.74 -1.72 -24.00
N LEU A 102 -0.46 -2.06 -24.12
CA LEU A 102 0.33 -2.62 -23.03
C LEU A 102 1.18 -1.50 -22.42
N ARG A 103 0.98 -1.23 -21.14
CA ARG A 103 1.79 -0.30 -20.37
C ARG A 103 2.56 -1.06 -19.30
N ARG A 104 3.78 -0.64 -19.02
CA ARG A 104 4.64 -1.28 -18.03
C ARG A 104 4.82 -0.37 -16.82
N ASN A 105 4.60 -0.91 -15.63
CA ASN A 105 4.91 -0.20 -14.40
C ASN A 105 6.43 -0.01 -14.29
N PRO A 106 6.95 1.23 -14.18
CA PRO A 106 8.38 1.48 -14.16
C PRO A 106 9.08 0.91 -12.91
N ILE A 107 8.37 0.82 -11.78
CA ILE A 107 8.88 0.30 -10.51
C ILE A 107 8.81 -1.23 -10.54
N THR A 108 7.61 -1.81 -10.48
CA THR A 108 7.43 -3.27 -10.36
C THR A 108 7.87 -4.02 -11.62
N GLY A 109 7.78 -3.39 -12.79
CA GLY A 109 8.07 -3.99 -14.07
C GLY A 109 6.92 -4.79 -14.66
N GLU A 110 5.77 -4.84 -13.98
CA GLU A 110 4.55 -5.54 -14.39
C GLU A 110 3.93 -4.91 -15.64
N TRP A 111 3.33 -5.74 -16.49
CA TRP A 111 2.57 -5.29 -17.66
C TRP A 111 1.09 -5.20 -17.33
N VAL A 112 0.48 -4.09 -17.70
CA VAL A 112 -0.95 -3.83 -17.57
C VAL A 112 -1.55 -3.60 -18.95
N ILE A 113 -2.69 -4.22 -19.21
CA ILE A 113 -3.47 -4.00 -20.41
C ILE A 113 -4.43 -2.84 -20.15
N ILE A 114 -4.24 -1.71 -20.84
CA ILE A 114 -5.21 -0.62 -20.85
C ILE A 114 -6.17 -0.86 -22.01
N ALA A 115 -7.43 -1.17 -21.71
CA ALA A 115 -8.45 -1.55 -22.67
C ALA A 115 -9.66 -0.62 -22.56
N ALA A 116 -9.47 0.69 -22.78
CA ALA A 116 -10.51 1.72 -22.66
C ALA A 116 -11.79 1.42 -23.47
N GLY A 117 -11.65 0.75 -24.63
CA GLY A 117 -12.78 0.28 -25.44
C GLY A 117 -13.74 -0.70 -24.75
N ARG A 118 -13.31 -1.37 -23.67
CA ARG A 118 -14.12 -2.35 -22.92
C ARG A 118 -15.09 -1.73 -21.91
N GLY A 119 -15.00 -0.43 -21.62
CA GLY A 119 -15.87 0.23 -20.64
C GLY A 119 -17.38 0.14 -20.96
N ARG A 120 -17.72 -0.09 -22.24
CA ARG A 120 -19.11 -0.24 -22.74
C ARG A 120 -19.70 -1.64 -22.54
N ARG A 121 -18.92 -2.62 -22.09
CA ARG A 121 -19.42 -3.97 -21.82
C ARG A 121 -20.48 -3.88 -20.71
N PRO A 122 -21.64 -4.55 -20.84
CA PRO A 122 -22.62 -4.61 -19.76
C PRO A 122 -21.95 -5.11 -18.47
N HIS A 123 -21.96 -4.26 -17.44
CA HIS A 123 -21.46 -4.61 -16.12
C HIS A 123 -22.53 -5.40 -15.36
N ALA A 124 -22.10 -6.36 -14.55
CA ALA A 124 -22.99 -6.90 -13.52
C ALA A 124 -23.25 -5.78 -12.50
N PRO A 125 -24.48 -5.61 -11.99
CA PRO A 125 -24.75 -4.63 -10.95
C PRO A 125 -24.03 -5.04 -9.67
N ASP A 126 -23.00 -4.31 -9.28
CA ASP A 126 -22.10 -4.67 -8.16
C ASP A 126 -22.11 -3.63 -7.03
N ARG A 127 -23.24 -2.97 -6.78
CA ARG A 127 -23.43 -2.32 -5.47
C ARG A 127 -23.85 -3.40 -4.48
N MET A 128 -22.87 -3.97 -3.78
CA MET A 128 -23.18 -4.73 -2.56
C MET A 128 -24.00 -3.80 -1.64
N PRO A 129 -25.19 -4.24 -1.18
CA PRO A 129 -26.01 -3.41 -0.30
C PRO A 129 -25.22 -3.10 0.97
N GLN A 130 -25.12 -1.82 1.28
CA GLN A 130 -24.58 -1.36 2.55
C GLN A 130 -25.66 -1.56 3.60
N LYS A 131 -25.27 -2.10 4.76
CA LYS A 131 -26.17 -2.23 5.89
C LYS A 131 -25.97 -1.01 6.76
N ASP A 132 -26.94 -0.09 6.72
CA ASP A 132 -26.97 1.06 7.61
C ASP A 132 -26.93 0.55 9.06
N GLN A 133 -25.87 0.91 9.78
CA GLN A 133 -25.73 0.61 11.20
C GLN A 133 -25.93 1.92 11.97
N PRO A 134 -26.97 2.04 12.81
CA PRO A 134 -27.15 3.23 13.61
C PRO A 134 -26.00 3.45 14.61
N ASP A 135 -25.69 4.71 14.91
CA ASP A 135 -24.64 5.11 15.87
C ASP A 135 -24.80 4.40 17.23
N HIS A 136 -26.04 4.23 17.69
CA HIS A 136 -26.36 3.58 18.95
C HIS A 136 -26.26 2.04 18.90
N GLU A 137 -25.77 1.46 17.81
CA GLU A 137 -25.39 0.06 17.71
C GLU A 137 -23.90 -0.11 17.40
N CYS A 138 -23.19 1.00 17.13
CA CYS A 138 -21.78 1.00 16.77
C CYS A 138 -20.87 0.98 18.02
N PRO A 139 -19.94 0.03 18.14
CA PRO A 139 -19.00 -0.01 19.28
C PRO A 139 -17.91 1.08 19.19
N PHE A 140 -17.74 1.73 18.04
CA PHE A 140 -16.72 2.77 17.84
C PHE A 140 -17.24 4.18 18.17
N CYS A 141 -18.55 4.34 18.37
CA CYS A 141 -19.12 5.60 18.79
C CYS A 141 -18.68 5.99 20.21
N PRO A 142 -18.45 7.29 20.49
CA PRO A 142 -18.17 7.77 21.84
C PRO A 142 -19.25 7.37 22.85
N GLY A 143 -18.83 7.01 24.07
CA GLY A 143 -19.71 6.54 25.15
C GLY A 143 -19.93 5.03 25.15
N ARG A 144 -19.20 4.30 24.29
CA ARG A 144 -19.26 2.84 24.12
C ARG A 144 -17.88 2.21 24.12
N GLU A 145 -16.91 2.90 24.71
CA GLU A 145 -15.54 2.43 24.88
C GLU A 145 -15.47 1.04 25.55
N ASP A 146 -16.42 0.75 26.45
CA ASP A 146 -16.60 -0.54 27.13
C ASP A 146 -16.95 -1.71 26.20
N GLN A 147 -17.38 -1.43 24.96
CA GLN A 147 -17.71 -2.42 23.93
C GLN A 147 -16.50 -2.79 23.05
N THR A 148 -15.39 -2.07 23.21
CA THR A 148 -14.12 -2.34 22.52
C THR A 148 -13.08 -2.93 23.49
N PRO A 149 -12.05 -3.63 22.99
CA PRO A 149 -10.90 -3.95 23.83
C PRO A 149 -10.25 -2.65 24.36
N PRO A 150 -9.55 -2.70 25.52
CA PRO A 150 -8.94 -1.52 26.12
C PRO A 150 -8.03 -0.80 25.13
N GLU A 151 -8.10 0.52 25.12
CA GLU A 151 -7.34 1.34 24.18
C GLU A 151 -5.82 1.14 24.32
N VAL A 152 -5.14 1.14 23.18
CA VAL A 152 -3.68 1.23 23.12
C VAL A 152 -3.25 2.66 23.37
N CYS A 153 -3.91 3.61 22.71
CA CYS A 153 -3.84 5.03 23.01
C CYS A 153 -4.91 5.82 22.26
N ALA A 154 -5.07 7.09 22.65
CA ALA A 154 -6.02 8.01 22.04
C ALA A 154 -5.52 9.45 22.14
N PHE A 155 -5.89 10.27 21.16
CA PHE A 155 -5.70 11.72 21.24
C PHE A 155 -6.91 12.35 21.89
N ARG A 156 -6.69 12.94 23.06
CA ARG A 156 -7.71 13.59 23.90
C ARG A 156 -7.02 14.55 24.88
N ASP A 157 -7.77 15.49 25.44
CA ASP A 157 -7.26 16.43 26.46
C ASP A 157 -7.21 15.83 27.88
N SER A 158 -7.83 14.66 28.10
CA SER A 158 -7.88 13.95 29.38
C SER A 158 -6.80 12.85 29.50
N ASP A 159 -6.35 12.55 30.72
CA ASP A 159 -5.50 11.39 30.99
C ASP A 159 -6.31 10.10 31.24
N GLU A 160 -7.64 10.20 31.31
CA GLU A 160 -8.52 9.04 31.50
C GLU A 160 -8.66 8.25 30.19
N SER A 161 -8.32 6.97 30.23
CA SER A 161 -8.48 6.02 29.12
C SER A 161 -9.88 5.45 29.06
N ASP A 162 -10.25 4.91 27.90
CA ASP A 162 -11.52 4.20 27.68
C ASP A 162 -12.75 5.06 28.05
N CYS A 163 -12.64 6.38 27.85
CA CYS A 163 -13.74 7.34 28.00
C CYS A 163 -13.94 8.23 26.76
N PRO A 164 -15.09 8.92 26.60
CA PRO A 164 -15.35 9.83 25.49
C PRO A 164 -14.40 11.05 25.45
N GLY A 165 -14.48 11.83 24.36
CA GLY A 165 -13.70 13.08 24.21
C GLY A 165 -12.36 12.90 23.48
N TRP A 166 -12.14 11.72 22.90
CA TRP A 166 -11.04 11.50 21.96
C TRP A 166 -11.40 11.97 20.56
N SER A 167 -10.39 12.38 19.81
CA SER A 167 -10.50 12.72 18.39
C SER A 167 -10.05 11.58 17.48
N ALA A 168 -9.04 10.80 17.90
CA ALA A 168 -8.66 9.53 17.30
C ALA A 168 -8.32 8.51 18.40
N ARG A 169 -8.67 7.23 18.20
CA ARG A 169 -8.46 6.17 19.19
C ARG A 169 -7.94 4.90 18.53
N THR A 170 -6.85 4.34 19.05
CA THR A 170 -6.34 3.03 18.62
C THR A 170 -6.68 1.97 19.66
N ILE A 171 -7.27 0.87 19.20
CA ILE A 171 -7.62 -0.29 20.01
C ILE A 171 -7.03 -1.57 19.38
N PRO A 172 -6.76 -2.63 20.16
CA PRO A 172 -6.52 -3.95 19.59
C PRO A 172 -7.74 -4.41 18.78
N ASN A 173 -7.51 -5.08 17.66
CA ASN A 173 -8.60 -5.70 16.91
C ASN A 173 -9.20 -6.84 17.75
N ARG A 174 -10.52 -6.83 17.93
CA ARG A 174 -11.26 -7.87 18.68
C ARG A 174 -11.18 -9.25 18.01
N PHE A 175 -11.01 -9.28 16.69
CA PHE A 175 -10.85 -10.49 15.89
C PHE A 175 -9.48 -10.43 15.16
N PRO A 176 -8.37 -10.51 15.91
CA PRO A 176 -7.06 -10.26 15.35
C PRO A 176 -6.62 -11.39 14.42
N ILE A 177 -5.96 -11.05 13.32
CA ILE A 177 -5.31 -12.03 12.42
C ILE A 177 -3.87 -12.33 12.83
N LEU A 178 -3.30 -11.49 13.71
CA LEU A 178 -1.96 -11.61 14.29
C LEU A 178 -2.06 -11.42 15.80
N VAL A 179 -1.33 -12.24 16.56
CA VAL A 179 -1.38 -12.21 18.04
C VAL A 179 -0.03 -11.76 18.63
N SER A 180 -0.06 -10.94 19.67
CA SER A 180 1.16 -10.41 20.31
C SER A 180 1.96 -11.49 21.05
N ASP A 181 1.28 -12.53 21.53
CA ASP A 181 1.89 -13.68 22.18
C ASP A 181 1.13 -14.97 21.84
N ALA A 182 1.84 -16.09 21.82
CA ALA A 182 1.29 -17.42 21.62
C ALA A 182 1.73 -18.33 22.78
N PRO A 183 0.98 -18.35 23.89
CA PRO A 183 1.26 -19.23 25.02
C PRO A 183 1.28 -20.69 24.56
N GLY A 184 2.39 -21.41 24.82
CA GLY A 184 2.56 -22.78 24.34
C GLY A 184 3.33 -22.91 23.02
N ALA A 185 3.88 -21.82 22.47
CA ALA A 185 4.89 -21.85 21.41
C ALA A 185 6.28 -22.36 21.88
N GLY A 186 6.34 -23.01 23.05
CA GLY A 186 7.54 -23.63 23.59
C GLY A 186 7.94 -24.89 22.82
N ALA A 187 9.23 -25.20 22.85
CA ALA A 187 9.83 -26.37 22.23
C ALA A 187 9.07 -27.66 22.59
N GLY A 188 8.31 -28.21 21.64
CA GLY A 188 7.54 -29.45 21.84
C GLY A 188 6.18 -29.49 21.14
N ALA A 189 5.59 -28.34 20.80
CA ALA A 189 4.48 -28.33 19.85
C ALA A 189 5.02 -28.57 18.44
N ALA A 190 4.33 -29.40 17.66
CA ALA A 190 4.71 -29.80 16.31
C ALA A 190 4.63 -28.63 15.31
N TYR A 191 5.55 -27.67 15.46
CA TYR A 191 5.82 -26.64 14.49
C TYR A 191 6.86 -27.20 13.52
N SER A 192 6.49 -27.30 12.24
CA SER A 192 7.47 -27.48 11.17
C SER A 192 8.13 -26.13 10.87
N PRO A 193 9.29 -26.08 10.17
CA PRO A 193 9.81 -24.83 9.62
C PRO A 193 8.74 -24.03 8.86
N ASP A 194 7.80 -24.74 8.23
CA ASP A 194 6.71 -24.22 7.41
C ASP A 194 5.42 -23.90 8.19
N ARG A 195 5.40 -24.07 9.51
CA ARG A 195 4.22 -23.78 10.35
C ARG A 195 4.64 -23.11 11.65
N GLN A 196 4.37 -21.81 11.74
CA GLN A 196 4.71 -20.99 12.91
C GLN A 196 3.48 -20.23 13.41
N PRO A 197 3.41 -19.86 14.70
CA PRO A 197 2.37 -18.95 15.17
C PRO A 197 2.43 -17.61 14.43
N ALA A 198 1.25 -17.06 14.08
CA ALA A 198 1.12 -15.77 13.41
C ALA A 198 1.31 -14.62 14.41
N LEU A 199 2.56 -14.39 14.83
CA LEU A 199 2.91 -13.38 15.82
C LEU A 199 2.99 -11.99 15.17
N GLY A 200 2.37 -10.99 15.81
CA GLY A 200 2.35 -9.62 15.30
C GLY A 200 1.34 -8.74 16.00
N ALA A 201 1.02 -7.60 15.39
CA ALA A 201 0.00 -6.67 15.87
C ALA A 201 -1.19 -6.64 14.90
N SER A 202 -2.41 -6.61 15.43
CA SER A 202 -3.64 -6.33 14.69
C SER A 202 -4.40 -5.25 15.46
N GLU A 203 -4.43 -4.05 14.92
CA GLU A 203 -5.02 -2.87 15.57
C GLU A 203 -6.09 -2.23 14.68
N VAL A 204 -7.06 -1.58 15.31
CA VAL A 204 -8.04 -0.72 14.67
C VAL A 204 -7.79 0.70 15.14
N ILE A 205 -7.70 1.62 14.18
CA ILE A 205 -7.58 3.06 14.42
C ILE A 205 -8.92 3.68 14.05
N ILE A 206 -9.64 4.17 15.06
CA ILE A 206 -10.90 4.88 14.88
C ILE A 206 -10.56 6.33 14.55
N ASP A 207 -10.86 6.74 13.32
CA ASP A 207 -10.28 7.95 12.71
C ASP A 207 -10.97 9.25 13.15
N THR A 208 -12.20 9.15 13.66
CA THR A 208 -13.01 10.27 14.16
C THR A 208 -14.07 9.77 15.14
N PRO A 209 -14.53 10.60 16.10
CA PRO A 209 -15.67 10.27 16.96
C PRO A 209 -17.04 10.29 16.25
N VAL A 210 -17.11 10.80 15.02
CA VAL A 210 -18.37 10.95 14.27
C VAL A 210 -18.63 9.70 13.43
N HIS A 211 -19.80 9.07 13.63
CA HIS A 211 -20.14 7.76 13.09
C HIS A 211 -20.22 7.69 11.57
N ASP A 212 -20.82 8.67 10.91
CA ASP A 212 -21.14 8.63 9.48
C ASP A 212 -20.36 9.65 8.65
N LYS A 213 -19.25 10.18 9.21
CA LYS A 213 -18.52 11.28 8.59
C LYS A 213 -17.83 10.81 7.30
N PRO A 214 -18.20 11.35 6.13
CA PRO A 214 -17.64 10.85 4.89
C PRO A 214 -16.18 11.30 4.70
N PRO A 215 -15.33 10.51 4.00
CA PRO A 215 -13.89 10.76 3.88
C PRO A 215 -13.51 12.18 3.38
N TRP A 216 -14.32 12.78 2.52
CA TRP A 216 -14.10 14.12 1.95
C TRP A 216 -14.56 15.30 2.83
N GLU A 217 -15.26 15.03 3.94
CA GLU A 217 -15.74 16.02 4.91
C GLU A 217 -15.13 15.86 6.31
N VAL A 218 -14.27 14.86 6.53
CA VAL A 218 -13.55 14.63 7.81
C VAL A 218 -12.91 15.93 8.34
N GLY A 219 -12.37 16.75 7.43
CA GLY A 219 -11.78 18.05 7.73
C GLY A 219 -10.29 17.95 8.00
N LEU A 220 -9.56 19.04 7.73
CA LEU A 220 -8.10 19.06 7.73
C LEU A 220 -7.52 18.62 9.08
N ASP A 221 -7.94 19.25 10.17
CA ASP A 221 -7.40 19.00 11.52
C ASP A 221 -7.59 17.54 11.94
N GLN A 222 -8.78 16.98 11.70
CA GLN A 222 -9.09 15.59 12.03
C GLN A 222 -8.30 14.60 11.17
N THR A 223 -8.12 14.88 9.87
CA THR A 223 -7.28 14.05 9.00
C THR A 223 -5.81 14.12 9.44
N VAL A 224 -5.31 15.28 9.87
CA VAL A 224 -3.97 15.41 10.44
C VAL A 224 -3.81 14.58 11.71
N GLU A 225 -4.80 14.58 12.60
CA GLU A 225 -4.77 13.75 13.81
C GLU A 225 -4.81 12.25 13.50
N MET A 226 -5.63 11.83 12.54
CA MET A 226 -5.61 10.45 12.03
C MET A 226 -4.20 10.05 11.54
N LEU A 227 -3.56 10.90 10.74
CA LEU A 227 -2.20 10.65 10.21
C LEU A 227 -1.13 10.66 11.31
N LYS A 228 -1.25 11.53 12.31
CA LYS A 228 -0.36 11.51 13.49
C LYS A 228 -0.50 10.19 14.24
N MET A 229 -1.73 9.69 14.41
CA MET A 229 -1.97 8.39 15.05
C MET A 229 -1.27 7.28 14.29
N TYR A 230 -1.35 7.27 12.95
CA TYR A 230 -0.59 6.32 12.13
C TYR A 230 0.91 6.37 12.40
N GLN A 231 1.51 7.57 12.39
CA GLN A 231 2.94 7.74 12.69
C GLN A 231 3.29 7.25 14.09
N GLU A 232 2.50 7.60 15.11
CA GLU A 232 2.74 7.16 16.49
C GLU A 232 2.68 5.64 16.63
N ARG A 233 1.72 4.99 15.97
CA ARG A 233 1.61 3.52 15.98
C ARG A 233 2.78 2.84 15.26
N ILE A 234 3.22 3.35 14.11
CA ILE A 234 4.42 2.84 13.41
C ILE A 234 5.65 2.94 14.31
N VAL A 235 5.86 4.11 14.94
CA VAL A 235 7.00 4.35 15.83
C VAL A 235 6.94 3.44 17.06
N ALA A 236 5.77 3.24 17.66
CA ALA A 236 5.62 2.33 18.79
C ALA A 236 5.94 0.88 18.41
N LEU A 237 5.48 0.40 17.25
CA LEU A 237 5.75 -0.96 16.78
C LEU A 237 7.19 -1.16 16.31
N ARG A 238 7.94 -0.10 16.03
CA ARG A 238 9.38 -0.17 15.78
C ARG A 238 10.15 -0.71 16.98
N GLU A 239 9.71 -0.38 18.19
CA GLU A 239 10.31 -0.89 19.44
C GLU A 239 10.05 -2.39 19.64
N GLU A 240 9.03 -2.96 19.00
CA GLU A 240 8.77 -4.39 19.00
C GLU A 240 9.75 -5.11 18.07
N LYS A 241 10.73 -5.83 18.66
CA LYS A 241 11.81 -6.50 17.92
C LYS A 241 11.37 -7.48 16.83
N ARG A 242 10.14 -8.02 16.93
CA ARG A 242 9.59 -8.99 15.99
C ARG A 242 8.93 -8.34 14.76
N THR A 243 8.58 -7.05 14.82
CA THR A 243 7.84 -6.38 13.75
C THR A 243 8.77 -5.92 12.63
N THR A 244 8.74 -6.58 11.49
CA THR A 244 9.59 -6.26 10.32
C THR A 244 8.94 -5.19 9.43
N TYR A 245 7.61 -5.20 9.32
CA TYR A 245 6.86 -4.28 8.49
C TYR A 245 5.56 -3.85 9.18
N VAL A 246 5.13 -2.60 8.97
CA VAL A 246 3.83 -2.12 9.42
C VAL A 246 3.01 -1.76 8.20
N HIS A 247 1.84 -2.39 8.06
CA HIS A 247 0.92 -2.16 6.96
C HIS A 247 -0.33 -1.47 7.49
N ILE A 248 -0.61 -0.26 7.00
CA ILE A 248 -1.79 0.53 7.36
C ILE A 248 -2.72 0.55 6.17
N ILE A 249 -3.98 0.18 6.40
CA ILE A 249 -5.02 0.13 5.36
C ILE A 249 -6.26 0.89 5.82
N ARG A 250 -7.05 1.32 4.84
CA ARG A 250 -8.44 1.72 5.04
C ARG A 250 -9.32 1.02 4.01
N ASN A 251 -10.46 0.52 4.49
CA ASN A 251 -11.51 -0.04 3.67
C ASN A 251 -12.73 0.87 3.78
N HIS A 252 -13.23 1.39 2.67
CA HIS A 252 -14.40 2.28 2.63
C HIS A 252 -15.57 1.57 1.95
N LEU A 253 -16.69 1.44 2.68
CA LEU A 253 -17.90 0.71 2.30
C LEU A 253 -17.73 -0.81 2.12
N ALA A 254 -18.86 -1.52 2.09
CA ALA A 254 -18.91 -2.99 2.02
C ALA A 254 -18.24 -3.56 0.76
N GLY A 255 -18.36 -2.87 -0.39
CA GLY A 255 -17.71 -3.27 -1.64
C GLY A 255 -16.18 -3.27 -1.60
N ALA A 256 -15.58 -2.68 -0.57
CA ALA A 256 -14.14 -2.70 -0.30
C ALA A 256 -13.79 -3.50 0.97
N ALA A 257 -14.68 -4.39 1.40
CA ALA A 257 -14.55 -5.21 2.60
C ALA A 257 -14.49 -4.42 3.93
N SER A 258 -15.16 -3.27 4.00
CA SER A 258 -15.47 -2.66 5.30
C SER A 258 -16.64 -3.40 5.97
N SER A 259 -16.47 -3.76 7.24
CA SER A 259 -17.51 -4.41 8.05
C SER A 259 -18.31 -3.45 8.92
N LEU A 260 -17.82 -2.22 9.12
CA LEU A 260 -18.44 -1.17 9.91
C LEU A 260 -18.46 0.13 9.12
N GLU A 261 -19.52 0.91 9.27
CA GLU A 261 -19.67 2.20 8.59
C GLU A 261 -18.77 3.28 9.21
N HIS A 262 -18.56 3.18 10.52
CA HIS A 262 -17.76 4.12 11.29
C HIS A 262 -16.36 4.28 10.67
N PRO A 263 -15.92 5.50 10.32
CA PRO A 263 -14.59 5.78 9.79
C PRO A 263 -13.46 5.17 10.63
N HIS A 264 -12.83 4.15 10.08
CA HIS A 264 -11.70 3.50 10.74
C HIS A 264 -10.70 2.98 9.72
N SER A 265 -9.49 2.83 10.22
CA SER A 265 -8.36 2.24 9.53
C SER A 265 -7.86 1.03 10.32
N GLN A 266 -7.11 0.17 9.67
CA GLN A 266 -6.52 -1.00 10.32
C GLN A 266 -5.01 -0.97 10.16
N LEU A 267 -4.33 -1.50 11.17
CA LEU A 267 -2.89 -1.57 11.20
C LEU A 267 -2.45 -3.00 11.52
N PHE A 268 -1.47 -3.48 10.76
CA PHE A 268 -0.87 -4.80 10.93
C PHE A 268 0.63 -4.69 11.13
N GLY A 269 1.13 -5.14 12.29
CA GLY A 269 2.55 -5.32 12.55
C GLY A 269 2.98 -6.72 12.15
N LEU A 270 3.63 -6.85 10.99
CA LEU A 270 4.01 -8.13 10.39
C LEU A 270 5.45 -8.52 10.74
N PRO A 271 5.72 -9.82 11.00
CA PRO A 271 7.07 -10.29 11.31
C PRO A 271 7.96 -10.49 10.08
N PHE A 272 7.44 -10.27 8.88
CA PHE A 272 8.14 -10.39 7.60
C PHE A 272 7.81 -9.19 6.70
N ILE A 273 8.60 -8.98 5.65
CA ILE A 273 8.29 -8.03 4.57
C ILE A 273 7.25 -8.69 3.65
N PRO A 274 6.07 -8.07 3.41
CA PRO A 274 5.08 -8.62 2.49
C PRO A 274 5.67 -8.85 1.08
N PRO A 275 5.27 -9.91 0.35
CA PRO A 275 5.82 -10.21 -0.97
C PRO A 275 5.72 -9.04 -1.97
N THR A 276 4.59 -8.32 -1.98
CA THR A 276 4.40 -7.14 -2.85
C THR A 276 5.37 -6.02 -2.51
N VAL A 277 5.62 -5.76 -1.22
CA VAL A 277 6.57 -4.74 -0.76
C VAL A 277 8.00 -5.16 -1.08
N ASP A 278 8.34 -6.44 -0.95
CA ASP A 278 9.68 -6.94 -1.28
C ASP A 278 9.97 -6.85 -2.79
N ALA A 279 9.01 -7.23 -3.62
CA ALA A 279 9.08 -7.07 -5.07
C ALA A 279 9.17 -5.59 -5.48
N GLU A 280 8.46 -4.72 -4.79
CA GLU A 280 8.53 -3.27 -4.99
C GLU A 280 9.91 -2.72 -4.63
N LEU A 281 10.51 -3.12 -3.50
CA LEU A 281 11.86 -2.71 -3.11
C LEU A 281 12.91 -3.11 -4.17
N ASP A 282 12.79 -4.33 -4.71
CA ASP A 282 13.63 -4.79 -5.81
C ASP A 282 13.36 -4.01 -7.10
N GLY A 283 12.10 -3.64 -7.35
CA GLY A 283 11.66 -2.77 -8.43
C GLY A 283 12.29 -1.39 -8.37
N PHE A 284 12.25 -0.73 -7.20
CA PHE A 284 12.91 0.55 -6.96
C PHE A 284 14.43 0.46 -7.19
N ALA A 285 15.06 -0.59 -6.65
CA ALA A 285 16.48 -0.82 -6.84
C ALA A 285 16.81 -0.97 -8.33
N ARG A 286 16.11 -1.84 -9.04
CA ARG A 286 16.30 -2.11 -10.48
C ARG A 286 16.02 -0.89 -11.34
N ALA A 287 14.92 -0.17 -11.11
CA ALA A 287 14.50 0.95 -11.94
C ALA A 287 15.35 2.20 -11.71
N SER A 288 15.98 2.32 -10.54
CA SER A 288 16.96 3.38 -10.28
C SER A 288 18.34 3.09 -10.92
N LEU A 289 18.61 1.86 -11.40
CA LEU A 289 19.83 1.54 -12.16
C LEU A 289 19.79 2.21 -13.53
N GLY A 290 20.36 3.40 -13.64
CA GLY A 290 20.41 4.19 -14.86
C GLY A 290 19.84 5.59 -14.72
N LEU A 291 19.26 5.91 -13.56
CA LEU A 291 18.86 7.26 -13.20
C LEU A 291 19.90 7.90 -12.28
N PRO A 292 20.03 9.24 -12.28
CA PRO A 292 20.90 9.94 -11.33
C PRO A 292 20.40 9.84 -9.88
N GLY A 293 19.16 9.38 -9.66
CA GLY A 293 18.52 9.30 -8.36
C GLY A 293 17.35 8.31 -8.32
N CYS A 294 16.35 8.61 -7.49
CA CYS A 294 15.20 7.76 -7.24
C CYS A 294 14.23 7.73 -8.41
N VAL A 295 13.82 6.53 -8.85
CA VAL A 295 12.80 6.34 -9.90
C VAL A 295 11.48 7.08 -9.61
N MET A 296 11.02 7.12 -8.36
CA MET A 296 9.78 7.81 -8.01
C MET A 296 9.93 9.33 -8.11
N CYS A 297 11.10 9.89 -7.78
CA CYS A 297 11.34 11.33 -7.97
C CYS A 297 11.33 11.69 -9.46
N ASP A 298 11.96 10.87 -10.28
CA ASP A 298 11.97 11.00 -11.74
C ASP A 298 10.57 10.81 -12.35
N MET A 299 9.73 9.94 -11.77
CA MET A 299 8.30 9.85 -12.12
C MET A 299 7.54 11.13 -11.76
N VAL A 300 7.72 11.65 -10.53
CA VAL A 300 7.09 12.90 -10.08
C VAL A 300 7.44 14.06 -11.01
N GLU A 301 8.71 14.24 -11.35
CA GLU A 301 9.16 15.29 -12.28
C GLU A 301 8.44 15.18 -13.64
N ARG A 302 8.34 13.96 -14.20
CA ARG A 302 7.63 13.77 -15.48
C ARG A 302 6.13 14.02 -15.40
N GLU A 303 5.47 13.63 -14.31
CA GLU A 303 4.04 13.87 -14.13
C GLU A 303 3.77 15.37 -13.95
N GLU A 304 4.67 16.11 -13.29
CA GLU A 304 4.60 17.57 -13.18
C GLU A 304 4.81 18.29 -14.51
N GLU A 305 5.71 17.79 -15.36
CA GLU A 305 5.95 18.34 -16.69
C GLU A 305 4.80 18.05 -17.66
N ALA A 306 4.29 16.82 -17.66
CA ALA A 306 3.25 16.39 -18.59
C ALA A 306 1.85 16.83 -18.16
N THR A 307 1.55 16.81 -16.86
CA THR A 307 0.26 17.17 -16.23
C THR A 307 -0.96 16.30 -16.60
N GLU A 308 -0.90 15.51 -17.68
CA GLU A 308 -2.03 14.73 -18.23
C GLU A 308 -2.64 13.72 -17.26
N ARG A 309 -1.85 13.16 -16.34
CA ARG A 309 -2.31 12.18 -15.34
C ARG A 309 -2.40 12.74 -13.93
N VAL A 310 -2.17 14.03 -13.74
CA VAL A 310 -2.22 14.68 -12.43
C VAL A 310 -3.68 14.92 -12.02
N VAL A 311 -4.03 14.42 -10.84
CA VAL A 311 -5.35 14.61 -10.20
C VAL A 311 -5.35 15.86 -9.33
N ALA A 312 -4.28 16.04 -8.53
CA ALA A 312 -4.10 17.17 -7.64
C ALA A 312 -2.63 17.37 -7.30
N ALA A 313 -2.24 18.58 -6.93
CA ALA A 313 -0.90 18.86 -6.40
C ALA A 313 -0.94 20.00 -5.38
N ASN A 314 -0.03 19.97 -4.42
CA ASN A 314 0.22 21.07 -3.49
C ASN A 314 1.73 21.17 -3.18
N ASP A 315 2.12 22.02 -2.24
CA ASP A 315 3.54 22.29 -1.98
C ASP A 315 4.36 21.04 -1.60
N GLY A 316 3.75 20.08 -0.88
CA GLY A 316 4.45 18.87 -0.39
C GLY A 316 4.24 17.62 -1.23
N PHE A 317 3.11 17.52 -1.94
CA PHE A 317 2.63 16.27 -2.53
C PHE A 317 2.03 16.45 -3.93
N ILE A 318 2.08 15.37 -4.70
CA ILE A 318 1.37 15.23 -5.96
C ILE A 318 0.51 13.97 -5.91
N ALA A 319 -0.69 14.05 -6.48
CA ALA A 319 -1.60 12.93 -6.69
C ALA A 319 -1.79 12.73 -8.19
N PHE A 320 -1.58 11.52 -8.68
CA PHE A 320 -1.72 11.20 -10.10
C PHE A 320 -2.20 9.77 -10.32
N CYS A 321 -2.82 9.51 -11.47
CA CYS A 321 -3.12 8.16 -11.91
C CYS A 321 -1.88 7.54 -12.57
N PRO A 322 -1.30 6.45 -12.04
CA PRO A 322 -0.05 5.89 -12.59
C PRO A 322 -0.16 5.56 -14.08
N PHE A 323 0.92 5.77 -14.84
CA PHE A 323 0.97 5.43 -16.27
C PHE A 323 0.48 4.00 -16.56
N ALA A 324 0.81 3.03 -15.71
CA ALA A 324 0.35 1.65 -15.78
C ALA A 324 -0.59 1.30 -14.61
N SER A 325 -1.65 2.09 -14.41
CA SER A 325 -2.68 1.84 -13.39
C SER A 325 -3.34 0.46 -13.58
N ARG A 326 -3.32 -0.38 -12.55
CA ARG A 326 -3.89 -1.74 -12.54
C ARG A 326 -5.41 -1.70 -12.54
N LEU A 327 -6.00 -0.76 -11.80
CA LEU A 327 -7.45 -0.61 -11.66
C LEU A 327 -7.94 0.75 -12.17
N PRO A 328 -9.20 0.85 -12.61
CA PRO A 328 -9.81 2.12 -12.95
C PRO A 328 -9.70 3.12 -11.80
N TYR A 329 -9.23 4.33 -12.09
CA TYR A 329 -9.10 5.42 -11.10
C TYR A 329 -8.14 5.12 -9.94
N GLU A 330 -7.24 4.14 -10.11
CA GLU A 330 -6.06 4.01 -9.23
C GLU A 330 -5.33 5.35 -9.17
N THR A 331 -5.10 5.83 -7.95
CA THR A 331 -4.48 7.13 -7.71
C THR A 331 -3.38 6.95 -6.67
N TRP A 332 -2.19 7.47 -6.97
CA TRP A 332 -1.07 7.48 -6.04
C TRP A 332 -0.89 8.89 -5.51
N ILE A 333 -0.66 9.02 -4.20
CA ILE A 333 -0.24 10.27 -3.56
C ILE A 333 1.22 10.10 -3.13
N VAL A 334 2.09 10.93 -3.69
CA VAL A 334 3.55 10.81 -3.55
C VAL A 334 4.13 12.11 -3.00
N PRO A 335 5.07 12.06 -2.04
CA PRO A 335 5.83 13.23 -1.64
C PRO A 335 6.65 13.78 -2.82
N ARG A 336 6.63 15.09 -3.01
CA ARG A 336 7.48 15.76 -4.01
C ARG A 336 8.96 15.64 -3.66
N ARG A 337 9.26 15.73 -2.36
CA ARG A 337 10.62 15.57 -1.84
C ARG A 337 10.88 14.11 -1.48
N HIS A 338 12.00 13.59 -1.95
CA HIS A 338 12.44 12.23 -1.66
C HIS A 338 12.40 11.91 -0.16
N GLN A 339 11.53 10.99 0.22
CA GLN A 339 11.40 10.50 1.59
C GLN A 339 11.21 8.98 1.57
N VAL A 340 12.01 8.28 2.36
CA VAL A 340 12.00 6.82 2.40
C VAL A 340 10.83 6.30 3.25
N ARG A 341 10.47 7.02 4.32
CA ARG A 341 9.54 6.58 5.35
C ARG A 341 8.40 7.57 5.55
N PHE A 342 7.18 7.07 5.64
CA PHE A 342 6.00 7.87 5.96
C PHE A 342 6.07 8.46 7.37
N GLU A 343 6.58 7.69 8.34
CA GLU A 343 6.66 8.12 9.74
C GLU A 343 7.66 9.27 9.99
N ASP A 344 8.47 9.62 9.00
CA ASP A 344 9.38 10.77 9.03
C ASP A 344 8.77 12.04 8.39
N CYS A 345 7.56 11.93 7.82
CA CYS A 345 6.89 13.04 7.14
C CYS A 345 6.43 14.13 8.12
N ALA A 346 6.98 15.34 7.97
CA ALA A 346 6.60 16.51 8.79
C ALA A 346 5.41 17.30 8.22
N GLU A 347 5.09 17.13 6.93
CA GLU A 347 4.12 17.96 6.19
C GLU A 347 2.70 17.37 6.23
N LEU A 348 2.25 16.92 7.41
CA LEU A 348 0.97 16.21 7.55
C LEU A 348 -0.25 17.04 7.14
N GLU A 349 -0.23 18.37 7.34
CA GLU A 349 -1.30 19.26 6.87
C GLU A 349 -1.41 19.25 5.34
N SER A 350 -0.27 19.29 4.65
CA SER A 350 -0.21 19.20 3.19
C SER A 350 -0.67 17.82 2.71
N PHE A 351 -0.26 16.75 3.39
CA PHE A 351 -0.69 15.39 3.06
C PHE A 351 -2.19 15.19 3.28
N ALA A 352 -2.72 15.65 4.40
CA ALA A 352 -4.15 15.63 4.71
C ALA A 352 -4.96 16.40 3.68
N GLY A 353 -4.50 17.59 3.29
CA GLY A 353 -5.15 18.43 2.28
C GLY A 353 -5.29 17.73 0.93
N ILE A 354 -4.23 17.07 0.45
CA ILE A 354 -4.28 16.37 -0.83
C ILE A 354 -5.11 15.09 -0.76
N ILE A 355 -5.09 14.35 0.36
CA ILE A 355 -6.00 13.21 0.57
C ILE A 355 -7.45 13.67 0.46
N ILE A 356 -7.84 14.75 1.16
CA ILE A 356 -9.20 15.29 1.12
C ILE A 356 -9.58 15.69 -0.30
N GLN A 357 -8.67 16.32 -1.06
CA GLN A 357 -8.91 16.71 -2.45
C GLN A 357 -9.14 15.49 -3.35
N VAL A 358 -8.33 14.43 -3.23
CA VAL A 358 -8.53 13.20 -4.00
C VAL A 358 -9.84 12.50 -3.61
N MET A 359 -10.18 12.45 -2.32
CA MET A 359 -11.46 11.90 -1.86
C MET A 359 -12.67 12.68 -2.41
N ARG A 360 -12.57 14.01 -2.56
CA ARG A 360 -13.58 14.83 -3.24
C ARG A 360 -13.67 14.49 -4.73
N GLY A 361 -12.55 14.32 -5.41
CA GLY A 361 -12.51 13.87 -6.80
C GLY A 361 -13.19 12.52 -7.00
N LEU A 362 -12.96 11.55 -6.10
CA LEU A 362 -13.66 10.26 -6.12
C LEU A 362 -15.16 10.41 -5.89
N LYS A 363 -15.57 11.25 -4.93
CA LYS A 363 -16.99 11.54 -4.68
C LYS A 363 -17.67 12.15 -5.91
N ASP A 364 -17.13 13.25 -6.43
CA ASP A 364 -17.78 14.03 -7.47
C ASP A 364 -17.68 13.36 -8.85
N GLY A 365 -16.57 12.67 -9.12
CA GLY A 365 -16.35 11.96 -10.37
C GLY A 365 -17.08 10.61 -10.47
N LEU A 366 -17.26 9.91 -9.34
CA LEU A 366 -17.67 8.49 -9.29
C LEU A 366 -18.83 8.16 -8.32
N ASP A 367 -19.46 9.15 -7.69
CA ASP A 367 -20.61 8.97 -6.77
C ASP A 367 -20.28 8.07 -5.56
N ASN A 368 -19.26 8.46 -4.79
CA ASN A 368 -18.82 7.76 -3.55
C ASN A 368 -18.59 6.24 -3.76
N PRO A 369 -17.62 5.84 -4.58
CA PRO A 369 -17.36 4.43 -4.80
C PRO A 369 -16.75 3.77 -3.55
N PRO A 370 -16.96 2.46 -3.34
CA PRO A 370 -16.13 1.69 -2.41
C PRO A 370 -14.66 1.80 -2.84
N PHE A 371 -13.75 1.95 -1.89
CA PHE A 371 -12.32 1.99 -2.17
C PHE A 371 -11.49 1.38 -1.05
N ASN A 372 -10.29 0.96 -1.39
CA ASN A 372 -9.23 0.67 -0.43
C ASN A 372 -8.13 1.72 -0.58
N TYR A 373 -7.47 2.08 0.50
CA TYR A 373 -6.14 2.69 0.41
C TYR A 373 -5.18 2.05 1.39
N TRP A 374 -3.89 2.22 1.13
CA TRP A 374 -2.85 1.87 2.09
C TRP A 374 -1.59 2.71 1.86
N ILE A 375 -0.74 2.77 2.90
CA ILE A 375 0.52 3.48 2.85
C ILE A 375 1.66 2.49 2.62
N HIS A 376 2.41 2.70 1.55
CA HIS A 376 3.69 2.05 1.29
C HIS A 376 4.78 2.84 2.01
N THR A 377 5.22 2.37 3.18
CA THR A 377 6.40 2.91 3.89
C THR A 377 7.55 1.88 3.87
N TYR A 378 8.78 2.33 4.14
CA TYR A 378 9.93 1.44 4.16
C TYR A 378 9.90 0.46 5.34
N PRO A 379 10.32 -0.81 5.17
CA PRO A 379 10.39 -1.78 6.26
C PRO A 379 11.13 -1.26 7.51
N LEU A 380 10.65 -1.65 8.70
CA LEU A 380 11.30 -1.30 9.96
C LEU A 380 12.63 -2.05 10.14
N ARG A 381 12.74 -3.23 9.51
CA ARG A 381 13.92 -4.09 9.51
C ARG A 381 14.13 -4.69 8.13
N GLY A 382 15.38 -4.95 7.78
CA GLY A 382 15.77 -5.51 6.49
C GLY A 382 17.02 -4.81 5.94
N GLU A 383 17.43 -5.25 4.76
CA GLU A 383 18.53 -4.62 4.01
C GLU A 383 18.13 -3.22 3.56
N THR A 384 19.11 -2.33 3.40
CA THR A 384 18.90 -0.98 2.85
C THR A 384 18.81 -1.05 1.33
N ARG A 385 17.68 -0.61 0.78
CA ARG A 385 17.35 -0.54 -0.64
C ARG A 385 16.76 0.84 -0.95
N PRO A 386 16.90 1.36 -2.19
CA PRO A 386 16.25 2.60 -2.60
C PRO A 386 14.73 2.48 -2.46
N TYR A 387 14.08 3.55 -2.00
CA TYR A 387 12.63 3.56 -1.85
C TYR A 387 12.10 4.97 -1.73
N HIS A 388 10.83 5.16 -2.02
CA HIS A 388 10.11 6.41 -1.82
C HIS A 388 8.70 6.06 -1.37
N TRP A 389 8.35 6.43 -0.13
CA TRP A 389 7.04 6.13 0.41
C TRP A 389 5.95 6.83 -0.40
N HIS A 390 4.78 6.20 -0.49
CA HIS A 390 3.60 6.77 -1.15
C HIS A 390 2.34 6.13 -0.58
N LEU A 391 1.18 6.67 -0.95
CA LEU A 391 -0.13 6.11 -0.63
C LEU A 391 -0.82 5.71 -1.93
N GLU A 392 -1.35 4.50 -2.00
CA GLU A 392 -2.16 4.03 -3.12
C GLU A 392 -3.64 4.05 -2.74
N ILE A 393 -4.50 4.57 -3.62
CA ILE A 393 -5.96 4.52 -3.48
C ILE A 393 -6.53 3.74 -4.67
N LEU A 394 -7.29 2.69 -4.37
CA LEU A 394 -7.88 1.78 -5.35
C LEU A 394 -9.40 1.73 -5.22
N PRO A 395 -10.14 2.48 -6.08
CA PRO A 395 -11.58 2.32 -6.22
C PRO A 395 -11.98 0.92 -6.70
N ARG A 396 -12.96 0.31 -6.05
CA ARG A 396 -13.45 -1.05 -6.32
C ARG A 396 -14.61 -1.03 -7.31
N LEU A 397 -14.31 -0.68 -8.56
CA LEU A 397 -15.29 -0.62 -9.65
C LEU A 397 -15.34 -1.89 -10.50
N THR A 398 -14.33 -2.75 -10.39
CA THR A 398 -14.23 -4.02 -11.11
C THR A 398 -13.84 -5.13 -10.14
N VAL A 399 -14.28 -6.35 -10.46
CA VAL A 399 -13.88 -7.56 -9.75
C VAL A 399 -12.77 -8.25 -10.56
N PRO A 400 -11.61 -8.56 -9.94
CA PRO A 400 -10.54 -9.30 -10.61
C PRO A 400 -11.04 -10.65 -11.13
N GLY A 401 -10.74 -10.97 -12.39
CA GLY A 401 -11.07 -12.24 -13.03
C GLY A 401 -9.92 -13.24 -12.95
N GLY A 402 -10.04 -14.32 -13.73
CA GLY A 402 -9.03 -15.39 -13.75
C GLY A 402 -7.70 -14.99 -14.40
N LEU A 403 -7.67 -13.95 -15.24
CA LEU A 403 -6.43 -13.46 -15.83
C LEU A 403 -5.62 -12.69 -14.77
N GLU A 404 -6.29 -11.79 -14.06
CA GLU A 404 -5.73 -11.00 -12.97
C GLU A 404 -5.28 -11.92 -11.83
N LEU A 405 -6.15 -12.80 -11.35
CA LEU A 405 -5.84 -13.68 -10.21
C LEU A 405 -4.87 -14.82 -10.55
N GLY A 406 -4.88 -15.32 -11.79
CA GLY A 406 -4.11 -16.49 -12.19
C GLY A 406 -2.75 -16.19 -12.82
N ALA A 407 -2.60 -15.03 -13.45
CA ALA A 407 -1.39 -14.64 -14.17
C ALA A 407 -0.82 -13.29 -13.73
N ASP A 408 -1.48 -12.59 -12.81
CA ASP A 408 -1.11 -11.23 -12.36
C ASP A 408 -1.00 -10.22 -13.52
N VAL A 409 -1.83 -10.41 -14.54
CA VAL A 409 -1.96 -9.51 -15.67
C VAL A 409 -3.23 -8.70 -15.51
N TRP A 410 -3.07 -7.45 -15.11
CA TRP A 410 -4.18 -6.54 -14.84
C TRP A 410 -4.77 -5.96 -16.13
N VAL A 411 -6.10 -5.86 -16.18
CA VAL A 411 -6.83 -5.21 -17.28
C VAL A 411 -7.58 -4.00 -16.74
N ASN A 412 -7.12 -2.81 -17.14
CA ASN A 412 -7.78 -1.56 -16.78
C ASN A 412 -8.66 -1.07 -17.93
N ILE A 413 -9.95 -0.83 -17.63
CA ILE A 413 -10.94 -0.39 -18.61
C ILE A 413 -11.06 1.13 -18.74
N VAL A 414 -10.28 1.90 -17.97
CA VAL A 414 -10.21 3.36 -18.04
C VAL A 414 -8.75 3.76 -18.24
N ALA A 415 -8.47 4.59 -19.23
CA ALA A 415 -7.12 5.11 -19.42
C ALA A 415 -6.73 6.02 -18.24
N PRO A 416 -5.49 5.95 -17.71
CA PRO A 416 -5.05 6.80 -16.60
C PRO A 416 -5.24 8.31 -16.85
N GLU A 417 -5.07 8.76 -18.10
CA GLU A 417 -5.29 10.16 -18.50
C GLU A 417 -6.78 10.55 -18.39
N GLU A 418 -7.69 9.67 -18.79
CA GLU A 418 -9.13 9.89 -18.65
C GLU A 418 -9.56 9.83 -17.18
N ALA A 419 -8.97 8.91 -16.41
CA ALA A 419 -9.20 8.81 -14.98
C ALA A 419 -8.78 10.10 -14.27
N ALA A 420 -7.58 10.61 -14.54
CA ALA A 420 -7.10 11.85 -13.97
C ALA A 420 -7.98 13.04 -14.34
N ALA A 421 -8.36 13.18 -15.62
CA ALA A 421 -9.25 14.25 -16.06
C ALA A 421 -10.65 14.20 -15.42
N ARG A 422 -11.12 13.00 -15.06
CA ARG A 422 -12.41 12.79 -14.38
C ARG A 422 -12.35 13.13 -12.88
N LEU A 423 -11.23 12.81 -12.22
CA LEU A 423 -11.03 13.04 -10.78
C LEU A 423 -10.49 14.43 -10.47
N GLY A 424 -9.75 15.02 -11.40
CA GLY A 424 -9.18 16.36 -11.28
C GLY A 424 -10.27 17.40 -11.15
N ALA A 425 -10.04 18.37 -10.25
CA ALA A 425 -10.94 19.48 -9.98
C ALA A 425 -10.54 20.74 -10.76
#